data_AF-A0A661MVI4-F1
#
_entry.id   AF-A0A661MVI4-F1
#
_cell.length_a   1.000
_cell.length_b   1.000
_cell.length_c   1.000
_cell.angle_alpha   90.00
_cell.angle_beta   90.00
_cell.angle_gamma   90.00
#
_symmetry.space_group_name_H-M   'P 1'
#
loop_
_entity.id
_entity.type
_entity.pdbx_description
1 polymer ?
#
loop_
_entity_poly.entity_id
_entity_poly.type
_entity_poly.pdbx_seq_one_letter_code
_entity_poly.pdbx_strand_id
1 'polypeptide(L)'
;MAGPTLTRELQDTIRAAFEGAAERRHEYVTIEHLLLALVDDPKAKKAISACGGNREQLRGALEEFFADTMDPLPEDLGRSEPQQTVGVERVLQRAAIHAISSEMKKIDGTNVLIQLFKEQDSHAVYLLQESGLRSFDLKRYASHGVGEDGMDGMDGMGDDLDPDGGEGAFGDGGEEDGEEGGPKRDPREACTTPLVQEAAQGRIDPL
;
A
#
# COMPACT_ATOMS: atom_id res chain seq x y z
N MET A 1 10.05 -10.64 -19.66
CA MET A 1 8.99 -11.18 -18.79
C MET A 1 7.75 -10.33 -18.98
N ALA A 2 6.56 -10.92 -19.05
CA ALA A 2 5.32 -10.13 -19.13
C ALA A 2 5.16 -9.33 -17.84
N GLY A 3 4.84 -8.03 -17.95
CA GLY A 3 4.60 -7.17 -16.79
C GLY A 3 3.37 -7.61 -15.98
N PRO A 4 3.23 -7.12 -14.74
CA PRO A 4 2.05 -7.41 -13.92
C PRO A 4 0.77 -6.97 -14.63
N THR A 5 -0.29 -7.76 -14.45
CA THR A 5 -1.59 -7.48 -15.05
C THR A 5 -2.51 -6.80 -14.06
N LEU A 6 -3.30 -5.81 -14.49
CA LEU A 6 -4.37 -5.27 -13.64
C LEU A 6 -5.45 -6.34 -13.45
N THR A 7 -5.93 -6.49 -12.22
CA THR A 7 -7.14 -7.27 -11.95
C THR A 7 -8.33 -6.66 -12.68
N ARG A 8 -9.32 -7.49 -13.03
CA ARG A 8 -10.52 -7.02 -13.74
C ARG A 8 -11.27 -6.00 -12.89
N GLU A 9 -11.37 -6.29 -11.60
CA GLU A 9 -12.00 -5.45 -10.59
C GLU A 9 -11.33 -4.07 -10.52
N LEU A 10 -9.99 -4.02 -10.56
CA LEU A 10 -9.26 -2.75 -10.59
C LEU A 10 -9.48 -1.99 -11.92
N GLN A 11 -9.52 -2.69 -13.06
CA GLN A 11 -9.82 -2.04 -14.34
C GLN A 11 -11.21 -1.41 -14.34
N ASP A 12 -12.20 -2.12 -13.80
CA ASP A 12 -13.57 -1.63 -13.68
C ASP A 12 -13.64 -0.46 -12.68
N THR A 13 -12.84 -0.50 -11.60
CA THR A 13 -12.70 0.61 -10.65
C THR A 13 -12.12 1.86 -11.30
N ILE A 14 -11.06 1.73 -12.11
CA ILE A 14 -10.48 2.88 -12.83
C ILE A 14 -11.51 3.45 -13.81
N ARG A 15 -12.25 2.62 -14.55
CA ARG A 15 -13.33 3.09 -15.43
C ARG A 15 -14.41 3.85 -14.66
N ALA A 16 -14.84 3.31 -13.51
CA ALA A 16 -15.83 3.97 -12.66
C ALA A 16 -15.36 5.35 -12.17
N ALA A 17 -14.06 5.54 -11.93
CA ALA A 17 -13.52 6.86 -11.61
C ALA A 17 -13.65 7.86 -12.77
N PHE A 18 -13.40 7.43 -14.01
CA PHE A 18 -13.59 8.25 -15.21
C PHE A 18 -15.07 8.54 -15.48
N GLU A 19 -15.93 7.52 -15.37
CA GLU A 19 -17.38 7.66 -15.52
C GLU A 19 -17.94 8.63 -14.47
N GLY A 20 -17.56 8.47 -13.21
CA GLY A 20 -17.99 9.35 -12.12
C GLY A 20 -17.55 10.81 -12.29
N ALA A 21 -16.36 11.06 -12.85
CA ALA A 21 -15.91 12.40 -13.21
C ALA A 21 -16.71 12.97 -14.39
N ALA A 22 -16.98 12.15 -15.41
CA ALA A 22 -17.76 12.55 -16.59
C ALA A 22 -19.23 12.86 -16.23
N GLU A 23 -19.83 12.08 -15.33
CA GLU A 23 -21.20 12.30 -14.82
C GLU A 23 -21.30 13.62 -14.05
N ARG A 24 -20.28 13.95 -13.26
CA ARG A 24 -20.15 15.24 -12.56
C ARG A 24 -19.70 16.37 -13.49
N ARG A 25 -19.40 16.07 -14.75
CA ARG A 25 -18.93 17.02 -15.77
C ARG A 25 -17.65 17.75 -15.35
N HIS A 26 -16.80 17.07 -14.60
CA HIS A 26 -15.48 17.57 -14.25
C HIS A 26 -14.55 17.41 -15.46
N GLU A 27 -13.70 18.41 -15.71
CA GLU A 27 -12.72 18.37 -16.80
C GLU A 27 -11.64 17.30 -16.55
N TYR A 28 -11.34 17.04 -15.28
CA TYR A 28 -10.23 16.19 -14.87
C TYR A 28 -10.66 15.04 -13.96
N VAL A 29 -10.07 13.87 -14.18
CA VAL A 29 -10.08 12.76 -13.22
C VAL A 29 -8.93 12.96 -12.24
N THR A 30 -9.29 13.26 -11.00
CA THR A 30 -8.34 13.46 -9.89
C THR A 30 -8.19 12.21 -9.03
N ILE A 31 -7.29 12.29 -8.04
CA ILE A 31 -7.03 11.20 -7.11
C ILE A 31 -8.24 10.96 -6.20
N GLU A 32 -9.02 11.99 -5.91
CA GLU A 32 -10.26 11.89 -5.15
C GLU A 32 -11.30 11.06 -5.91
N HIS A 33 -11.39 11.20 -7.23
CA HIS A 33 -12.27 10.36 -8.06
C HIS A 33 -11.82 8.90 -8.03
N LEU A 34 -10.52 8.69 -8.16
CA LEU A 34 -9.93 7.36 -8.05
C LEU A 34 -10.18 6.76 -6.67
N LEU A 35 -10.05 7.55 -5.60
CA LEU A 35 -10.30 7.10 -4.24
C LEU A 35 -11.78 6.75 -4.04
N LEU A 36 -12.71 7.59 -4.51
CA LEU A 36 -14.14 7.33 -4.42
C LEU A 36 -14.49 5.99 -5.07
N ALA A 37 -13.93 5.71 -6.26
CA ALA A 37 -14.12 4.41 -6.91
C ALA A 37 -13.47 3.26 -6.12
N LEU A 38 -12.25 3.45 -5.58
CA LEU A 38 -11.55 2.45 -4.77
C LEU A 38 -12.31 2.08 -3.48
N VAL A 39 -13.12 2.98 -2.92
CA VAL A 39 -13.95 2.65 -1.74
C VAL A 39 -14.90 1.47 -2.04
N ASP A 40 -15.28 1.27 -3.31
CA ASP A 40 -16.14 0.17 -3.77
C ASP A 40 -15.40 -1.00 -4.41
N ASP A 41 -14.09 -0.87 -4.66
CA ASP A 41 -13.28 -1.99 -5.15
C ASP A 41 -13.29 -3.15 -4.13
N PRO A 42 -13.56 -4.40 -4.54
CA PRO A 42 -13.70 -5.54 -3.64
C PRO A 42 -12.47 -5.81 -2.75
N LYS A 43 -11.26 -5.52 -3.23
CA LYS A 43 -10.01 -5.74 -2.49
C LYS A 43 -9.71 -4.55 -1.58
N ALA A 44 -9.79 -3.33 -2.12
CA ALA A 44 -9.57 -2.12 -1.34
C ALA A 44 -10.61 -1.95 -0.23
N LYS A 45 -11.89 -2.26 -0.46
CA LYS A 45 -12.94 -2.26 0.57
C LYS A 45 -12.59 -3.16 1.76
N LYS A 46 -12.08 -4.36 1.50
CA LYS A 46 -11.65 -5.29 2.55
C LYS A 46 -10.47 -4.73 3.33
N ALA A 47 -9.48 -4.17 2.62
CA ALA A 47 -8.31 -3.54 3.23
C ALA A 47 -8.69 -2.36 4.12
N ILE A 48 -9.54 -1.45 3.62
CA ILE A 48 -10.04 -0.30 4.39
C ILE A 48 -10.73 -0.77 5.67
N SER A 49 -11.62 -1.77 5.57
CA SER A 49 -12.36 -2.28 6.74
C SER A 49 -11.44 -2.98 7.74
N ALA A 50 -10.48 -3.77 7.26
CA ALA A 50 -9.52 -4.47 8.12
C ALA A 50 -8.57 -3.49 8.85
N CYS A 51 -8.29 -2.34 8.25
CA CYS A 51 -7.48 -1.28 8.85
C CYS A 51 -8.31 -0.28 9.69
N GLY A 52 -9.59 -0.58 9.97
CA GLY A 52 -10.44 0.25 10.82
C GLY A 52 -11.01 1.51 10.17
N GLY A 53 -10.89 1.65 8.85
CA GLY A 53 -11.39 2.81 8.13
C GLY A 53 -12.91 2.80 7.94
N ASN A 54 -13.54 3.97 8.12
CA ASN A 54 -14.97 4.14 7.90
C ASN A 54 -15.25 4.53 6.43
N ARG A 55 -15.71 3.56 5.64
CA ARG A 55 -16.01 3.74 4.21
C ARG A 55 -17.14 4.74 3.93
N GLU A 56 -18.19 4.73 4.73
CA GLU A 56 -19.36 5.59 4.48
C GLU A 56 -19.04 7.04 4.82
N GLN A 57 -18.27 7.26 5.89
CA GLN A 57 -17.71 8.57 6.21
C GLN A 57 -16.77 9.07 5.09
N LEU A 58 -15.86 8.22 4.63
CA LEU A 58 -14.93 8.57 3.56
C LEU A 58 -15.66 8.91 2.25
N ARG A 59 -16.69 8.14 1.90
CA ARG A 59 -17.55 8.45 0.74
C ARG A 59 -18.23 9.80 0.91
N GLY A 60 -18.88 10.04 2.04
CA GLY A 60 -19.58 11.30 2.30
C GLY A 60 -18.66 12.50 2.17
N ALA A 61 -17.46 12.43 2.76
CA ALA A 61 -16.48 13.50 2.69
C ALA A 61 -15.91 13.73 1.28
N LEU A 62 -15.79 12.68 0.46
CA LEU A 62 -15.39 12.81 -0.95
C LEU A 62 -16.49 13.47 -1.79
N GLU A 63 -17.75 13.10 -1.58
CA GLU A 63 -18.88 13.75 -2.26
C GLU A 63 -19.01 15.22 -1.87
N GLU A 64 -18.81 15.56 -0.59
CA GLU A 64 -18.74 16.94 -0.11
C GLU A 64 -17.58 17.71 -0.75
N PHE A 65 -16.38 17.10 -0.79
CA PHE A 65 -15.24 17.70 -1.49
C PHE A 65 -15.55 18.04 -2.96
N PHE A 66 -16.21 17.13 -3.69
CA PHE A 66 -16.59 17.40 -5.07
C PHE A 66 -17.60 18.53 -5.19
N ALA A 67 -18.61 18.57 -4.32
CA ALA A 67 -19.62 19.61 -4.34
C ALA A 67 -19.04 21.00 -4.02
N ASP A 68 -18.07 21.07 -3.11
CA ASP A 68 -17.55 22.34 -2.59
C ASP A 68 -16.33 22.87 -3.35
N THR A 69 -15.54 21.98 -3.95
CA THR A 69 -14.21 22.32 -4.50
C THR A 69 -14.12 22.16 -6.02
N MET A 70 -15.08 21.49 -6.65
CA MET A 70 -15.04 21.23 -8.10
C MET A 70 -16.27 21.78 -8.81
N ASP A 71 -16.02 22.74 -9.70
CA ASP A 71 -17.07 23.25 -10.56
C ASP A 71 -17.26 22.34 -11.78
N PRO A 72 -18.51 21.97 -12.12
CA PRO A 72 -18.80 21.28 -13.36
C PRO A 72 -18.53 22.23 -14.55
N LEU A 73 -18.12 21.67 -15.68
CA LEU A 73 -17.98 22.42 -16.93
C LEU A 73 -19.32 23.11 -17.30
N PRO A 74 -19.33 24.22 -18.05
CA PRO A 74 -20.57 24.86 -18.54
C PRO A 74 -21.39 23.94 -19.46
N GLU A 75 -22.72 23.92 -19.38
CA GLU A 75 -23.60 22.98 -20.15
C GLU A 75 -23.49 23.11 -21.68
N ASP A 76 -23.07 24.27 -22.17
CA ASP A 76 -22.86 24.57 -23.60
C ASP A 76 -21.59 23.95 -24.17
N LEU A 77 -20.60 23.67 -23.31
CA LEU A 77 -19.51 22.74 -23.61
C LEU A 77 -20.11 21.34 -23.52
N GLY A 78 -20.43 20.77 -24.70
CA GLY A 78 -20.96 19.41 -24.83
C GLY A 78 -20.13 18.37 -24.07
N ARG A 79 -20.65 17.14 -23.96
CA ARG A 79 -19.96 16.07 -23.20
C ARG A 79 -18.52 15.88 -23.70
N SER A 80 -17.56 16.16 -22.82
CA SER A 80 -16.15 15.87 -23.01
C SER A 80 -15.75 14.69 -22.14
N GLU A 81 -14.84 13.85 -22.63
CA GLU A 81 -14.19 12.84 -21.81
C GLU A 81 -13.21 13.53 -20.85
N PRO A 82 -13.26 13.23 -19.54
CA PRO A 82 -12.38 13.86 -18.56
C PRO A 82 -10.94 13.37 -18.74
N GLN A 83 -9.98 14.27 -18.57
CA GLN A 83 -8.56 13.93 -18.66
C GLN A 83 -7.99 13.54 -17.29
N GLN A 84 -7.22 12.46 -17.21
CA GLN A 84 -6.55 12.13 -15.95
C GLN A 84 -5.48 13.17 -15.59
N THR A 85 -5.40 13.48 -14.30
CA THR A 85 -4.31 14.31 -13.77
C THR A 85 -2.99 13.55 -13.70
N VAL A 86 -1.88 14.30 -13.62
CA VAL A 86 -0.55 13.74 -13.38
C VAL A 86 -0.49 12.99 -12.04
N GLY A 87 -1.31 13.40 -11.06
CA GLY A 87 -1.42 12.69 -9.77
C GLY A 87 -1.93 11.26 -9.93
N VAL A 88 -3.01 11.08 -10.69
CA VAL A 88 -3.54 9.74 -11.03
C VAL A 88 -2.51 8.92 -11.79
N GLU A 89 -1.85 9.53 -12.78
CA GLU A 89 -0.78 8.87 -13.55
C GLU A 89 0.35 8.37 -12.64
N ARG A 90 0.86 9.22 -11.72
CA ARG A 90 1.89 8.86 -10.75
C ARG A 90 1.46 7.73 -9.83
N VAL A 91 0.21 7.73 -9.36
CA VAL A 91 -0.30 6.66 -8.49
C VAL A 91 -0.30 5.32 -9.23
N LEU A 92 -0.84 5.29 -10.45
CA LEU A 92 -0.90 4.06 -11.26
C LEU A 92 0.50 3.58 -11.68
N GLN A 93 1.37 4.49 -12.10
CA GLN A 93 2.76 4.18 -12.46
C GLN A 93 3.54 3.64 -11.27
N ARG A 94 3.42 4.26 -10.08
CA ARG A 94 4.06 3.75 -8.86
C ARG A 94 3.53 2.37 -8.48
N ALA A 95 2.23 2.11 -8.67
CA ALA A 95 1.66 0.79 -8.39
C ALA A 95 2.24 -0.27 -9.33
N ALA A 96 2.37 0.07 -10.62
CA ALA A 96 3.00 -0.80 -11.61
C ALA A 96 4.48 -1.06 -11.30
N ILE A 97 5.27 -0.01 -11.03
CA ILE A 97 6.70 -0.14 -10.70
C ILE A 97 6.87 -0.97 -9.41
N HIS A 98 6.04 -0.72 -8.40
CA HIS A 98 6.06 -1.50 -7.17
C HIS A 98 5.77 -2.98 -7.44
N ALA A 99 4.70 -3.29 -8.17
CA ALA A 99 4.37 -4.67 -8.54
C ALA A 99 5.47 -5.36 -9.35
N ILE A 100 6.14 -4.65 -10.27
CA ILE A 100 7.30 -5.17 -11.01
C ILE A 100 8.45 -5.48 -10.06
N SER A 101 8.80 -4.54 -9.18
CA SER A 101 9.91 -4.70 -8.23
C SER A 101 9.66 -5.80 -7.19
N SER A 102 8.40 -6.07 -6.88
CA SER A 102 7.96 -7.09 -5.94
C SER A 102 7.56 -8.41 -6.63
N GLU A 103 7.89 -8.56 -7.92
CA GLU A 103 7.61 -9.76 -8.74
C GLU A 103 6.14 -10.22 -8.68
N MET A 104 5.23 -9.28 -8.46
CA MET A 104 3.81 -9.53 -8.37
C MET A 104 3.25 -9.83 -9.77
N LYS A 105 2.36 -10.82 -9.87
CA LYS A 105 1.70 -11.16 -11.14
C LYS A 105 0.50 -10.26 -11.46
N LYS A 106 -0.11 -9.71 -10.41
CA LYS A 106 -1.36 -8.94 -10.50
C LYS A 106 -1.28 -7.67 -9.65
N ILE A 107 -1.98 -6.64 -10.09
CA ILE A 107 -2.20 -5.39 -9.36
C ILE A 107 -3.69 -5.27 -9.04
N ASP A 108 -4.02 -5.07 -7.77
CA ASP A 108 -5.38 -4.89 -7.29
C ASP A 108 -5.59 -3.51 -6.64
N GLY A 109 -6.84 -3.22 -6.25
CA GLY A 109 -7.21 -1.96 -5.61
C GLY A 109 -6.43 -1.66 -4.33
N THR A 110 -6.00 -2.69 -3.58
CA THR A 110 -5.17 -2.49 -2.38
C THR A 110 -3.81 -1.92 -2.74
N ASN A 111 -3.19 -2.43 -3.83
CA ASN A 111 -1.91 -1.91 -4.29
C ASN A 111 -2.00 -0.43 -4.67
N VAL A 112 -3.07 -0.05 -5.38
CA VAL A 112 -3.31 1.33 -5.80
C VAL A 112 -3.60 2.22 -4.60
N LEU A 113 -4.43 1.77 -3.66
CA LEU A 113 -4.73 2.49 -2.42
C LEU A 113 -3.46 2.78 -1.60
N ILE A 114 -2.53 1.82 -1.50
CA ILE A 114 -1.24 2.02 -0.83
C ILE A 114 -0.40 3.09 -1.55
N GLN A 115 -0.39 3.11 -2.88
CA GLN A 115 0.36 4.13 -3.62
C GLN A 115 -0.30 5.51 -3.58
N LEU A 116 -1.62 5.57 -3.38
CA LEU A 116 -2.36 6.81 -3.22
C LEU A 116 -1.87 7.59 -2.00
N PHE A 117 -1.57 6.91 -0.88
CA PHE A 117 -0.94 7.50 0.30
C PHE A 117 0.41 8.19 0.04
N LYS A 118 1.08 7.89 -1.08
CA LYS A 118 2.33 8.57 -1.45
C LYS A 118 2.10 9.89 -2.18
N GLU A 119 0.85 10.31 -2.37
CA GLU A 119 0.52 11.64 -2.87
C GLU A 119 0.21 12.59 -1.71
N GLN A 120 1.26 13.07 -1.03
CA GLN A 120 1.15 13.81 0.23
C GLN A 120 0.37 15.14 0.10
N ASP A 121 0.43 15.80 -1.06
CA ASP A 121 -0.26 17.07 -1.32
C ASP A 121 -1.66 16.86 -1.92
N SER A 122 -2.40 15.85 -1.49
CA SER A 122 -3.75 15.56 -1.98
C SER A 122 -4.80 15.53 -0.87
N HIS A 123 -5.98 16.05 -1.17
CA HIS A 123 -7.10 16.02 -0.24
C HIS A 123 -7.56 14.58 0.02
N ALA A 124 -7.39 13.69 -0.96
CA ALA A 124 -7.62 12.26 -0.81
C ALA A 124 -6.84 11.63 0.37
N VAL A 125 -5.55 11.97 0.53
CA VAL A 125 -4.73 11.45 1.65
C VAL A 125 -5.18 12.04 2.98
N TYR A 126 -5.52 13.32 3.01
CA TYR A 126 -6.10 13.95 4.20
C TYR A 126 -7.38 13.23 4.64
N LEU A 127 -8.32 12.98 3.73
CA LEU A 127 -9.58 12.27 4.04
C LEU A 127 -9.37 10.83 4.51
N LEU A 128 -8.39 10.13 3.93
CA LEU A 128 -8.00 8.79 4.39
C LEU A 128 -7.52 8.81 5.84
N GLN A 129 -6.67 9.78 6.20
CA GLN A 129 -6.15 9.95 7.55
C GLN A 129 -7.24 10.31 8.55
N GLU A 130 -8.13 11.25 8.20
CA GLU A 130 -9.29 11.64 9.03
C GLU A 130 -10.26 10.46 9.24
N SER A 131 -10.36 9.55 8.27
CA SER A 131 -11.16 8.33 8.36
C SER A 131 -10.49 7.22 9.17
N GLY A 132 -9.32 7.48 9.78
CA GLY A 132 -8.59 6.55 10.63
C GLY A 132 -7.62 5.62 9.91
N LEU A 133 -7.39 5.80 8.59
CA LEU A 133 -6.50 4.94 7.82
C LEU A 133 -5.07 5.45 7.83
N ARG A 134 -4.11 4.54 8.00
CA ARG A 134 -2.68 4.84 7.91
C ARG A 134 -2.02 3.98 6.84
N SER A 135 -1.03 4.55 6.16
CA SER A 135 -0.27 3.84 5.12
C SER A 135 0.42 2.58 5.65
N PHE A 136 0.92 2.63 6.89
CA PHE A 136 1.55 1.48 7.54
C PHE A 136 0.60 0.30 7.69
N ASP A 137 -0.63 0.53 8.17
CA ASP A 137 -1.62 -0.52 8.40
C ASP A 137 -1.99 -1.22 7.08
N LEU A 138 -2.18 -0.45 6.01
CA LEU A 138 -2.48 -1.01 4.68
C LEU A 138 -1.31 -1.82 4.11
N LYS A 139 -0.06 -1.38 4.30
CA LYS A 139 1.13 -2.14 3.90
C LYS A 139 1.21 -3.44 4.68
N ARG A 140 1.02 -3.40 6.00
CA ARG A 140 1.00 -4.57 6.87
C ARG A 140 -0.09 -5.56 6.44
N TYR A 141 -1.31 -5.07 6.17
CA TYR A 141 -2.40 -5.87 5.64
C TYR A 141 -2.03 -6.55 4.30
N ALA A 142 -1.41 -5.81 3.38
CA ALA A 142 -0.97 -6.37 2.10
C ALA A 142 0.14 -7.44 2.25
N SER A 143 1.05 -7.27 3.22
CA SER A 143 2.17 -8.19 3.47
C SER A 143 1.76 -9.48 4.17
N HIS A 144 0.83 -9.43 5.12
CA HIS A 144 0.40 -10.61 5.88
C HIS A 144 -0.80 -11.34 5.26
N GLY A 145 -1.24 -10.88 4.10
CA GLY A 145 -2.24 -11.54 3.29
C GLY A 145 -3.66 -11.09 3.64
N VAL A 146 -4.48 -11.06 2.60
CA VAL A 146 -5.94 -11.03 2.67
C VAL A 146 -6.37 -12.33 3.34
N GLY A 147 -6.29 -12.39 4.67
CA GLY A 147 -6.82 -13.49 5.45
C GLY A 147 -8.32 -13.58 5.17
N GLU A 148 -8.70 -14.55 4.35
CA GLU A 148 -10.04 -15.11 4.44
C GLU A 148 -10.11 -15.73 5.85
N ASP A 149 -10.98 -15.14 6.67
CA ASP A 149 -11.36 -15.60 8.01
C ASP A 149 -10.23 -15.69 9.05
N GLY A 150 -10.07 -14.60 9.82
CA GLY A 150 -9.15 -14.55 10.95
C GLY A 150 -9.44 -13.38 11.87
N MET A 151 -10.70 -13.24 12.30
CA MET A 151 -11.04 -12.42 13.46
C MET A 151 -10.78 -13.27 14.71
N ASP A 152 -9.52 -13.45 15.08
CA ASP A 152 -9.15 -13.97 16.40
C ASP A 152 -7.75 -13.48 16.78
N GLY A 153 -7.72 -12.57 17.77
CA GLY A 153 -6.62 -12.38 18.70
C GLY A 153 -5.34 -11.71 18.18
N MET A 154 -5.19 -10.41 18.45
CA MET A 154 -4.03 -9.97 19.23
C MET A 154 -4.30 -8.61 19.89
N ASP A 155 -4.87 -8.68 21.09
CA ASP A 155 -4.64 -7.66 22.10
C ASP A 155 -3.17 -7.74 22.53
N GLY A 156 -2.46 -6.61 22.46
CA GLY A 156 -1.25 -6.37 23.25
C GLY A 156 0.05 -7.06 22.81
N MET A 157 0.82 -6.39 21.95
CA MET A 157 2.29 -6.27 22.04
C MET A 157 2.66 -5.16 21.04
N GLY A 158 3.04 -3.97 21.49
CA GLY A 158 4.41 -3.69 21.93
C GLY A 158 5.02 -2.77 20.87
N ASP A 159 5.38 -1.57 21.32
CA ASP A 159 5.99 -0.46 20.58
C ASP A 159 7.21 -0.91 19.76
N ASP A 160 7.08 -0.99 18.44
CA ASP A 160 8.23 -1.04 17.51
C ASP A 160 8.32 0.31 16.79
N LEU A 161 8.79 1.30 17.55
CA LEU A 161 9.40 2.51 17.01
C LEU A 161 10.56 2.11 16.09
N ASP A 162 10.53 2.55 14.84
CA ASP A 162 11.70 2.60 13.96
C ASP A 162 12.91 3.19 14.72
N PRO A 163 14.06 2.50 14.85
CA PRO A 163 15.26 3.11 15.36
C PRO A 163 16.15 3.54 14.18
N ASP A 164 15.98 4.79 13.74
CA ASP A 164 17.13 5.54 13.25
C ASP A 164 17.91 6.05 14.47
N GLY A 165 19.00 5.35 14.82
CA GLY A 165 20.06 5.83 15.71
C GLY A 165 20.17 5.21 17.10
N GLY A 166 21.35 4.65 17.42
CA GLY A 166 21.88 4.58 18.79
C GLY A 166 22.17 3.18 19.35
N GLU A 167 23.40 2.99 19.83
CA GLU A 167 24.03 1.73 20.25
C GLU A 167 23.58 1.21 21.65
N GLY A 168 23.51 -0.13 21.78
CA GLY A 168 23.97 -0.88 22.96
C GLY A 168 22.98 -1.23 24.08
N ALA A 169 22.69 -2.54 24.25
CA ALA A 169 22.97 -3.34 25.46
C ALA A 169 22.19 -4.67 25.48
N PHE A 170 22.87 -5.72 25.95
CA PHE A 170 22.48 -7.13 26.01
C PHE A 170 21.39 -7.44 27.05
N GLY A 171 20.62 -8.50 26.80
CA GLY A 171 19.78 -9.21 27.78
C GLY A 171 19.45 -10.62 27.30
N ASP A 172 20.07 -11.60 27.94
CA ASP A 172 20.06 -13.06 27.72
C ASP A 172 18.85 -13.76 28.37
N GLY A 173 18.45 -14.95 27.87
CA GLY A 173 17.60 -15.89 28.61
C GLY A 173 16.77 -16.92 27.81
N GLY A 174 17.35 -18.13 27.59
CA GLY A 174 16.79 -19.51 27.58
C GLY A 174 15.64 -19.92 26.62
N GLU A 175 15.79 -20.88 25.69
CA GLU A 175 15.79 -22.39 25.84
C GLU A 175 14.40 -22.95 26.23
N GLU A 176 13.73 -23.96 25.64
CA GLU A 176 13.94 -25.12 24.73
C GLU A 176 12.53 -25.46 24.11
N ASP A 177 12.29 -26.11 22.97
CA ASP A 177 12.45 -27.54 22.57
C ASP A 177 11.95 -27.67 21.10
N GLY A 178 12.58 -28.38 20.17
CA GLY A 178 12.27 -29.80 19.90
C GLY A 178 12.17 -30.17 18.38
N GLU A 179 13.16 -30.95 17.93
CA GLU A 179 13.19 -32.00 16.87
C GLU A 179 13.11 -31.75 15.34
N GLU A 180 14.25 -32.07 14.71
CA GLU A 180 14.57 -32.87 13.49
C GLU A 180 14.07 -32.49 12.06
N GLY A 181 15.04 -32.25 11.16
CA GLY A 181 14.83 -32.35 9.71
C GLY A 181 15.97 -31.85 8.80
N GLY A 182 16.99 -32.69 8.55
CA GLY A 182 17.95 -32.59 7.42
C GLY A 182 19.06 -31.53 7.51
N PRO A 183 20.22 -31.69 6.83
CA PRO A 183 21.30 -30.71 6.87
C PRO A 183 20.89 -29.45 6.10
N LYS A 184 20.22 -28.53 6.79
CA LYS A 184 20.05 -27.16 6.32
C LYS A 184 21.43 -26.54 6.27
N ARG A 185 22.01 -26.43 5.07
CA ARG A 185 23.11 -25.48 4.84
C ARG A 185 22.61 -24.13 5.36
N ASP A 186 23.25 -23.62 6.41
CA ASP A 186 22.88 -22.34 6.99
C ASP A 186 22.97 -21.28 5.86
N PRO A 187 21.90 -20.56 5.52
CA PRO A 187 21.93 -19.53 4.50
C PRO A 187 23.06 -18.51 4.72
N ARG A 188 23.51 -18.36 5.98
CA ARG A 188 24.66 -17.54 6.35
C ARG A 188 25.97 -18.12 5.80
N GLU A 189 26.20 -19.41 5.92
CA GLU A 189 27.42 -20.06 5.41
C GLU A 189 27.46 -20.10 3.87
N ALA A 190 26.30 -20.13 3.21
CA ALA A 190 26.22 -20.15 1.76
C ALA A 190 26.45 -18.77 1.10
N CYS A 191 26.21 -17.68 1.84
CA CYS A 191 26.20 -16.33 1.27
C CYS A 191 27.06 -15.30 2.01
N THR A 192 27.73 -15.68 3.10
CA THR A 192 28.58 -14.75 3.87
C THR A 192 29.92 -15.36 4.23
N THR A 193 30.96 -14.54 4.20
CA THR A 193 32.29 -14.91 4.67
C THR A 193 32.47 -14.39 6.10
N PRO A 194 32.76 -15.26 7.10
CA PRO A 194 32.90 -14.84 8.48
C PRO A 194 34.24 -14.10 8.70
N LEU A 195 34.24 -12.78 8.49
CA LEU A 195 35.44 -11.94 8.58
C LEU A 195 36.09 -11.95 9.98
N VAL A 196 35.31 -12.12 11.05
CA VAL A 196 35.83 -12.26 12.42
C VAL A 196 36.70 -13.52 12.55
N GLN A 197 36.30 -14.62 11.91
CA GLN A 197 37.04 -15.87 11.92
C GLN A 197 38.29 -15.81 11.04
N GLU A 198 38.21 -15.14 9.89
CA GLU A 198 39.38 -14.87 9.02
C GLU A 198 40.42 -13.97 9.73
N ALA A 199 39.96 -12.94 10.46
CA ALA A 199 40.83 -12.07 11.25
C ALA A 199 41.55 -12.83 12.37
N ALA A 200 40.82 -13.68 13.10
CA ALA A 200 41.39 -14.51 14.18
C ALA A 200 42.44 -15.50 13.65
N GLN A 201 42.31 -15.92 12.39
CA GLN A 201 43.27 -16.81 11.72
C GLN A 201 44.42 -16.06 11.04
N GLY A 202 44.51 -14.74 11.21
CA GLY A 202 45.57 -13.92 10.62
C GLY A 202 45.50 -13.83 9.09
N ARG A 203 44.34 -14.14 8.51
CA ARG A 203 44.10 -14.12 7.05
C ARG A 203 43.61 -12.76 6.55
N ILE A 204 43.51 -11.77 7.44
CA ILE A 204 43.21 -10.37 7.13
C ILE A 204 44.44 -9.52 7.41
N ASP A 205 44.81 -8.66 6.47
CA ASP A 205 45.94 -7.75 6.55
C ASP A 205 45.70 -6.68 7.64
N PRO A 206 46.67 -6.35 8.51
CA PRO A 206 46.55 -5.25 9.46
C PRO A 206 46.24 -3.90 8.77
N LEU A 207 45.36 -3.12 9.40
CA LEU A 207 44.94 -1.78 8.97
C LEU A 207 46.00 -0.71 9.27
#